data_AF-A0A7Y4TE84-F1
#
_entry.id   AF-A0A7Y4TE84-F1
#
_cell.length_a   1.000
_cell.length_b   1.000
_cell.length_c   1.000
_cell.angle_alpha   90.00
_cell.angle_beta   90.00
_cell.angle_gamma   90.00
#
_symmetry.space_group_name_H-M   'P 1'
#
loop_
_entity.id
_entity.type
_entity.pdbx_description
1 polymer ?
#
loop_
_entity_poly.entity_id
_entity_poly.type
_entity_poly.pdbx_seq_one_letter_code
_entity_poly.pdbx_strand_id
1 'polypeptide(L)'
;QADAEAERHAAGQALQALAEQHRTVLDAAREQARELELRSRSAEAERQVEMEALHAERDAARSHAADLQGQWNALDDRLRSLDVELRSRTEEFETSKGRLEQLLADRAAELATRDEALRAASTTVVETQARLESTSAALALTQSHLQEAVRRVERLETLERERGTLVARLEESSASQARLAAAIGRLEEDARVQAAEQEAERLRLIEAARTEAATLRARHEDAEGLARQALAAEQARADQLVAERQQLEALAQLHESARQQLVAEQSAERLRLQQLSDAAMAEQARLARVMAEQTIELESLVDYARRVSPLVAAGRLASQVGRELRDLLRRVDTRAKRLLTDYPQESVGRRDIEMLRSDAISASWLAHQLLQSSEDVPQGSDDDRSGQAGSRP
;
A
#
# COMPACT_ATOMS: atom_id res chain seq x y z
N GLN A 1 -29.18 83.84 -67.98
CA GLN A 1 -30.30 83.04 -67.43
C GLN A 1 -30.07 81.54 -67.64
N ALA A 2 -29.61 81.08 -68.81
CA ALA A 2 -29.24 79.67 -69.04
C ALA A 2 -28.09 79.16 -68.13
N ASP A 3 -27.04 79.95 -67.88
CA ASP A 3 -25.92 79.49 -67.02
C ASP A 3 -26.30 79.34 -65.54
N ALA A 4 -27.25 80.15 -65.04
CA ALA A 4 -27.72 80.07 -63.66
C ALA A 4 -28.64 78.85 -63.41
N GLU A 5 -29.29 78.32 -64.45
CA GLU A 5 -30.07 77.08 -64.36
C GLU A 5 -29.17 75.84 -64.42
N ALA A 6 -28.09 75.89 -65.21
CA ALA A 6 -27.08 74.84 -65.25
C ALA A 6 -26.32 74.71 -63.92
N GLU A 7 -25.95 75.83 -63.28
CA GLU A 7 -25.31 75.81 -61.95
C GLU A 7 -26.25 75.30 -60.85
N ARG A 8 -27.55 75.62 -60.90
CA ARG A 8 -28.54 75.05 -59.97
C ARG A 8 -28.75 73.56 -60.18
N HIS A 9 -28.74 73.09 -61.43
CA HIS A 9 -28.86 71.67 -61.74
C HIS A 9 -27.63 70.87 -61.31
N ALA A 10 -26.43 71.43 -61.52
CA ALA A 10 -25.16 70.85 -61.06
C ALA A 10 -25.04 70.84 -59.52
N ALA A 11 -25.47 71.92 -58.85
CA ALA A 11 -25.53 71.96 -57.39
C ALA A 11 -26.56 70.96 -56.83
N GLY A 12 -27.70 70.79 -57.50
CA GLY A 12 -28.70 69.77 -57.15
C GLY A 12 -28.16 68.35 -57.31
N GLN A 13 -27.45 68.06 -58.40
CA GLN A 13 -26.79 66.77 -58.62
C GLN A 13 -25.65 66.51 -57.62
N ALA A 14 -24.87 67.53 -57.26
CA ALA A 14 -23.83 67.41 -56.25
C ALA A 14 -24.40 67.15 -54.85
N LEU A 15 -25.51 67.83 -54.48
CA LEU A 15 -26.21 67.56 -53.23
C LEU A 15 -26.86 66.18 -53.20
N GLN A 16 -27.39 65.72 -54.34
CA GLN A 16 -27.94 64.36 -54.44
C GLN A 16 -26.85 63.29 -54.37
N ALA A 17 -25.71 63.47 -55.03
CA ALA A 17 -24.55 62.59 -54.93
C ALA A 17 -23.97 62.58 -53.50
N LEU A 18 -23.91 63.73 -52.82
CA LEU A 18 -23.49 63.81 -51.43
C LEU A 18 -24.50 63.15 -50.49
N ALA A 19 -25.80 63.27 -50.75
CA ALA A 19 -26.85 62.59 -49.98
C ALA A 19 -26.81 61.07 -50.18
N GLU A 20 -26.56 60.59 -51.41
CA GLU A 20 -26.34 59.17 -51.71
C GLU A 20 -25.05 58.67 -51.05
N GLN A 21 -23.97 59.44 -51.08
CA GLN A 21 -22.73 59.11 -50.38
C GLN A 21 -22.93 59.05 -48.86
N HIS A 22 -23.63 60.01 -48.26
CA HIS A 22 -24.00 59.96 -46.84
C HIS A 22 -24.90 58.77 -46.51
N ARG A 23 -25.83 58.41 -47.40
CA ARG A 23 -26.70 57.24 -47.22
C ARG A 23 -25.90 55.94 -47.26
N THR A 24 -24.99 55.78 -48.23
CA THR A 24 -24.11 54.60 -48.31
C THR A 24 -23.19 54.49 -47.09
N VAL A 25 -22.65 55.61 -46.59
CA VAL A 25 -21.84 55.61 -45.36
C VAL A 25 -22.68 55.25 -44.13
N LEU A 26 -23.91 55.76 -44.03
CA LEU A 26 -24.81 55.42 -42.92
C LEU A 26 -25.27 53.96 -42.97
N ASP A 27 -25.52 53.42 -44.16
CA ASP A 27 -25.92 52.03 -44.33
C ASP A 27 -24.73 51.09 -44.04
N ALA A 28 -23.52 51.42 -44.50
CA ALA A 28 -22.29 50.70 -44.13
C ALA A 28 -22.01 50.76 -42.61
N ALA A 29 -22.21 51.91 -41.97
CA ALA A 29 -22.06 52.04 -40.51
C ALA A 29 -23.10 51.22 -39.74
N ARG A 30 -24.34 51.12 -40.25
CA ARG A 30 -25.39 50.27 -39.67
C ARG A 30 -25.07 48.78 -39.85
N GLU A 31 -24.51 48.39 -40.98
CA GLU A 31 -24.06 47.01 -41.20
C GLU A 31 -22.90 46.66 -40.27
N GLN A 32 -21.90 47.53 -40.14
CA GLN A 32 -20.81 47.34 -39.17
C GLN A 32 -21.31 47.27 -37.73
N ALA A 33 -22.28 48.10 -37.34
CA ALA A 33 -22.88 48.04 -36.01
C ALA A 33 -23.61 46.71 -35.77
N ARG A 34 -24.38 46.23 -36.74
CA ARG A 34 -25.04 44.90 -36.66
C ARG A 34 -24.03 43.76 -36.60
N GLU A 35 -22.95 43.85 -37.36
CA GLU A 35 -21.89 42.85 -37.35
C GLU A 35 -21.17 42.81 -36.00
N LEU A 36 -20.88 43.97 -35.39
CA LEU A 36 -20.32 44.05 -34.04
C LEU A 36 -21.30 43.54 -32.98
N GLU A 37 -22.60 43.83 -33.09
CA GLU A 37 -23.61 43.27 -32.20
C GLU A 37 -23.70 41.74 -32.32
N LEU A 38 -23.66 41.20 -33.54
CA LEU A 38 -23.64 39.75 -33.77
C LEU A 38 -22.37 39.11 -33.20
N ARG A 39 -21.20 39.74 -33.39
CA ARG A 39 -19.94 39.27 -32.79
C ARG A 39 -19.97 39.34 -31.26
N SER A 40 -20.54 40.39 -30.68
CA SER A 40 -20.72 40.51 -29.22
C SER A 40 -21.62 39.40 -28.69
N ARG A 41 -22.77 39.15 -29.34
CA ARG A 41 -23.69 38.06 -28.96
C ARG A 41 -23.07 36.68 -29.14
N SER A 42 -22.27 36.48 -30.19
CA SER A 42 -21.53 35.23 -30.39
C SER A 42 -20.51 35.01 -29.27
N ALA A 43 -19.72 36.04 -28.93
CA ALA A 43 -18.75 35.97 -27.85
C ALA A 43 -19.40 35.77 -26.47
N GLU A 44 -20.57 36.39 -26.24
CA GLU A 44 -21.37 36.16 -25.03
C GLU A 44 -21.90 34.73 -24.95
N ALA A 45 -22.39 34.17 -26.07
CA ALA A 45 -22.82 32.78 -26.13
C ALA A 45 -21.66 31.80 -25.91
N GLU A 46 -20.49 32.07 -26.50
CA GLU A 46 -19.27 31.27 -26.28
C GLU A 46 -18.84 31.29 -24.81
N ARG A 47 -18.83 32.48 -24.18
CA ARG A 47 -18.55 32.59 -22.74
C ARG A 47 -19.57 31.87 -21.88
N GLN A 48 -20.84 31.89 -22.27
CA GLN A 48 -21.89 31.19 -21.54
C GLN A 48 -21.69 29.66 -21.63
N VAL A 49 -21.38 29.15 -22.82
CA VAL A 49 -21.04 27.72 -23.02
C VAL A 49 -19.80 27.33 -22.23
N GLU A 50 -18.76 28.17 -22.21
CA GLU A 50 -17.55 27.95 -21.42
C GLU A 50 -17.85 27.93 -19.91
N MET A 51 -18.67 28.86 -19.42
CA MET A 51 -19.11 28.89 -18.02
C MET A 51 -19.94 27.67 -17.65
N GLU A 52 -20.84 27.22 -18.53
CA GLU A 52 -21.63 26.00 -18.33
C GLU A 52 -20.72 24.75 -18.30
N ALA A 53 -19.70 24.69 -19.17
CA ALA A 53 -18.71 23.62 -19.18
C ALA A 53 -17.88 23.60 -17.88
N LEU A 54 -17.41 24.75 -17.40
CA LEU A 54 -16.69 24.86 -16.13
C LEU A 54 -17.55 24.48 -14.93
N HIS A 55 -18.85 24.80 -14.96
CA HIS A 55 -19.79 24.38 -13.92
C HIS A 55 -20.01 22.87 -13.94
N ALA A 56 -20.19 22.28 -15.13
CA ALA A 56 -20.31 20.83 -15.29
C ALA A 56 -19.04 20.11 -14.80
N GLU A 57 -17.86 20.62 -15.13
CA GLU A 57 -16.58 20.06 -14.67
C GLU A 57 -16.43 20.18 -13.15
N ARG A 58 -16.79 21.33 -12.56
CA ARG A 58 -16.79 21.52 -11.10
C ARG A 58 -17.73 20.55 -10.40
N ASP A 59 -18.92 20.34 -10.95
CA ASP A 59 -19.93 19.46 -10.35
C ASP A 59 -19.53 17.99 -10.50
N ALA A 60 -18.90 17.60 -11.62
CA ALA A 60 -18.28 16.29 -11.79
C ALA A 60 -17.13 16.07 -10.79
N ALA A 61 -16.26 17.06 -10.60
CA ALA A 61 -15.17 17.00 -9.61
C ALA A 61 -15.72 16.88 -8.18
N ARG A 62 -16.81 17.58 -7.85
CA ARG A 62 -17.49 17.47 -6.55
C ARG A 62 -18.11 16.09 -6.34
N SER A 63 -18.75 15.52 -7.36
CA SER A 63 -19.28 14.16 -7.30
C SER A 63 -18.15 13.16 -7.06
N HIS A 64 -17.05 13.28 -7.80
CA HIS A 64 -15.90 12.39 -7.64
C HIS A 64 -15.26 12.51 -6.25
N ALA A 65 -15.15 13.73 -5.71
CA ALA A 65 -14.67 13.95 -4.34
C ALA A 65 -15.61 13.32 -3.30
N ALA A 66 -16.92 13.40 -3.49
CA ALA A 66 -17.90 12.75 -2.61
C ALA A 66 -17.79 11.21 -2.67
N ASP A 67 -17.59 10.64 -3.86
CA ASP A 67 -17.38 9.20 -4.05
C ASP A 67 -16.09 8.73 -3.35
N LEU A 68 -14.98 9.45 -3.53
CA LEU A 68 -13.73 9.16 -2.85
C LEU A 68 -13.86 9.27 -1.33
N GLN A 69 -14.58 10.27 -0.82
CA GLN A 69 -14.86 10.40 0.61
C GLN A 69 -15.71 9.22 1.11
N GLY A 70 -16.69 8.77 0.33
CA GLY A 70 -17.48 7.58 0.63
C GLY A 70 -16.63 6.31 0.70
N GLN A 71 -15.72 6.12 -0.25
CA GLN A 71 -14.76 5.01 -0.25
C GLN A 71 -13.82 5.06 0.95
N TRP A 72 -13.34 6.25 1.32
CA TRP A 72 -12.46 6.44 2.48
C TRP A 72 -13.18 6.10 3.79
N ASN A 73 -14.41 6.57 3.96
CA ASN A 73 -15.23 6.23 5.13
C ASN A 73 -15.48 4.71 5.21
N ALA A 74 -15.79 4.05 4.08
CA ALA A 74 -15.99 2.60 4.04
C ALA A 74 -14.72 1.81 4.39
N LEU A 75 -13.55 2.30 3.99
CA LEU A 75 -12.26 1.72 4.39
C LEU A 75 -11.98 1.94 5.88
N ASP A 76 -12.28 3.12 6.42
CA ASP A 76 -12.10 3.42 7.84
C ASP A 76 -13.01 2.54 8.71
N ASP A 77 -14.27 2.36 8.32
CA ASP A 77 -15.21 1.45 9.00
C ASP A 77 -14.71 0.00 8.96
N ARG A 78 -14.14 -0.44 7.83
CA ARG A 78 -13.54 -1.77 7.70
C ARG A 78 -12.28 -1.95 8.56
N LEU A 79 -11.45 -0.91 8.68
CA LEU A 79 -10.30 -0.95 9.59
C LEU A 79 -10.76 -1.05 11.05
N ARG A 80 -11.77 -0.28 11.44
CA ARG A 80 -12.36 -0.35 12.79
C ARG A 80 -12.96 -1.72 13.06
N SER A 81 -13.64 -2.35 12.09
CA SER A 81 -14.19 -3.69 12.28
C SER A 81 -13.08 -4.73 12.46
N LEU A 82 -12.01 -4.65 11.66
CA LEU A 82 -10.84 -5.53 11.79
C LEU A 82 -10.13 -5.33 13.14
N ASP A 83 -10.03 -4.10 13.63
CA ASP A 83 -9.44 -3.83 14.95
C ASP A 83 -10.26 -4.44 16.08
N VAL A 84 -11.59 -4.39 16.01
CA VAL A 84 -12.47 -5.05 16.98
C VAL A 84 -12.32 -6.57 16.90
N GLU A 85 -12.27 -7.15 15.71
CA GLU A 85 -12.03 -8.58 15.52
C GLU A 85 -10.67 -9.03 16.06
N LEU A 86 -9.61 -8.24 15.82
CA LEU A 86 -8.27 -8.52 16.35
C LEU A 86 -8.24 -8.49 17.88
N ARG A 87 -8.91 -7.50 18.49
CA ARG A 87 -9.04 -7.44 19.96
C ARG A 87 -9.80 -8.65 20.51
N SER A 88 -10.94 -9.00 19.90
CA SER A 88 -11.73 -10.19 20.28
C SER A 88 -10.88 -11.47 20.19
N ARG A 89 -10.15 -11.67 19.09
CA ARG A 89 -9.26 -12.84 18.93
C ARG A 89 -8.12 -12.85 19.94
N THR A 90 -7.60 -11.69 20.32
CA THR A 90 -6.54 -11.59 21.33
C THR A 90 -7.08 -11.96 22.71
N GLU A 91 -8.29 -11.52 23.06
CA GLU A 91 -8.97 -11.91 24.30
C GLU A 91 -9.31 -13.41 24.31
N GLU A 92 -9.79 -13.98 23.19
CA GLU A 92 -9.99 -15.42 23.03
C GLU A 92 -8.69 -16.20 23.19
N PHE A 93 -7.58 -15.69 22.63
CA PHE A 93 -6.28 -16.31 22.77
C PHE A 93 -5.80 -16.30 24.23
N GLU A 94 -5.85 -15.16 24.92
CA GLU A 94 -5.45 -15.06 26.33
C GLU A 94 -6.34 -15.90 27.25
N THR A 95 -7.65 -15.96 26.99
CA THR A 95 -8.54 -16.86 27.74
C THR A 95 -8.24 -18.33 27.47
N SER A 96 -7.93 -18.72 26.23
CA SER A 96 -7.52 -20.09 25.89
C SER A 96 -6.20 -20.46 26.55
N LYS A 97 -5.24 -19.53 26.56
CA LYS A 97 -3.94 -19.69 27.20
C LYS A 97 -4.10 -19.86 28.70
N GLY A 98 -4.91 -19.02 29.35
CA GLY A 98 -5.21 -19.14 30.77
C GLY A 98 -5.85 -20.49 31.13
N ARG A 99 -6.75 -21.02 30.28
CA ARG A 99 -7.31 -22.38 30.45
C ARG A 99 -6.25 -23.47 30.32
N LEU A 100 -5.33 -23.35 29.37
CA LEU A 100 -4.24 -24.32 29.19
C LEU A 100 -3.26 -24.28 30.37
N GLU A 101 -2.89 -23.09 30.85
CA GLU A 101 -2.06 -22.92 32.04
C GLU A 101 -2.71 -23.53 33.27
N GLN A 102 -4.03 -23.36 33.44
CA GLN A 102 -4.78 -23.98 34.52
C GLN A 102 -4.82 -25.51 34.40
N LEU A 103 -5.08 -26.06 33.21
CA LEU A 103 -5.04 -27.51 32.97
C LEU A 103 -3.65 -28.11 33.24
N LEU A 104 -2.58 -27.39 32.90
CA LEU A 104 -1.21 -27.81 33.19
C LEU A 104 -0.92 -27.77 34.70
N ALA A 105 -1.40 -26.75 35.41
CA ALA A 105 -1.28 -26.67 36.87
C ALA A 105 -2.05 -27.80 37.57
N ASP A 106 -3.29 -28.06 37.15
CA ASP A 106 -4.11 -29.16 37.67
C ASP A 106 -3.43 -30.51 37.41
N ARG A 107 -2.90 -30.70 36.19
CA ARG A 107 -2.19 -31.94 35.85
C ARG A 107 -0.89 -32.11 36.63
N ALA A 108 -0.16 -31.03 36.90
CA ALA A 108 1.03 -31.07 37.76
C ALA A 108 0.68 -31.46 39.20
N ALA A 109 -0.43 -30.94 39.74
CA ALA A 109 -0.93 -31.34 41.06
C ALA A 109 -1.36 -32.82 41.10
N GLU A 110 -2.05 -33.30 40.07
CA GLU A 110 -2.38 -34.73 39.94
C GLU A 110 -1.13 -35.62 39.89
N LEU A 111 -0.08 -35.21 39.18
CA LEU A 111 1.17 -35.96 39.14
C LEU A 111 1.89 -35.96 40.49
N ALA A 112 1.91 -34.82 41.20
CA ALA A 112 2.49 -34.74 42.54
C ALA A 112 1.78 -35.68 43.54
N THR A 113 0.44 -35.74 43.51
CA THR A 113 -0.32 -36.66 44.37
C THR A 113 -0.08 -38.13 44.00
N ARG A 114 0.06 -38.45 42.71
CA ARG A 114 0.44 -39.80 42.24
C ARG A 114 1.84 -40.19 42.69
N ASP A 115 2.80 -39.28 42.60
CA ASP A 115 4.17 -39.52 43.07
C ASP A 115 4.22 -39.77 44.58
N GLU A 116 3.43 -39.03 45.36
CA GLU A 116 3.31 -39.24 46.79
C GLU A 116 2.68 -40.61 47.11
N ALA A 117 1.63 -40.99 46.39
CA ALA A 117 1.03 -42.32 46.51
C ALA A 117 2.01 -43.45 46.12
N LEU A 118 2.81 -43.25 45.07
CA LEU A 118 3.86 -44.20 44.66
C LEU A 118 4.96 -44.33 45.72
N ARG A 119 5.39 -43.22 46.32
CA ARG A 119 6.35 -43.24 47.45
C ARG A 119 5.78 -44.01 48.64
N ALA A 120 4.53 -43.76 49.01
CA ALA A 120 3.85 -44.47 50.09
C ALA A 120 3.72 -45.98 49.78
N ALA A 121 3.34 -46.34 48.56
CA ALA A 121 3.30 -47.73 48.12
C ALA A 121 4.70 -48.37 48.19
N SER A 122 5.74 -47.69 47.70
CA SER A 122 7.12 -48.16 47.77
C SER A 122 7.57 -48.40 49.22
N THR A 123 7.22 -47.52 50.16
CA THR A 123 7.55 -47.74 51.58
C THR A 123 6.84 -48.97 52.14
N THR A 124 5.57 -49.21 51.79
CA THR A 124 4.87 -50.44 52.22
C THR A 124 5.48 -51.71 51.63
N VAL A 125 5.96 -51.67 50.39
CA VAL A 125 6.67 -52.80 49.78
C VAL A 125 7.98 -53.09 50.53
N VAL A 126 8.77 -52.06 50.84
CA VAL A 126 10.00 -52.23 51.63
C VAL A 126 9.71 -52.79 53.02
N GLU A 127 8.67 -52.31 53.70
CA GLU A 127 8.26 -52.83 55.02
C GLU A 127 7.79 -54.28 54.96
N THR A 128 6.98 -54.64 53.95
CA THR A 128 6.52 -56.03 53.77
C THR A 128 7.67 -56.96 53.41
N GLN A 129 8.64 -56.50 52.63
CA GLN A 129 9.86 -57.24 52.33
C GLN A 129 10.73 -57.46 53.57
N ALA A 130 10.93 -56.43 54.40
CA ALA A 130 11.65 -56.57 55.67
C ALA A 130 10.94 -57.55 56.64
N ARG A 131 9.60 -57.55 56.66
CA ARG A 131 8.82 -58.54 57.42
C ARG A 131 9.01 -59.95 56.88
N LEU A 132 9.01 -60.14 55.56
CA LEU A 132 9.25 -61.43 54.91
C LEU A 132 10.66 -61.95 55.23
N GLU A 133 11.67 -61.09 55.18
CA GLU A 133 13.04 -61.44 55.55
C GLU A 133 13.12 -61.85 57.03
N SER A 134 12.47 -61.12 57.93
CA SER A 134 12.40 -61.45 59.36
C SER A 134 11.69 -62.79 59.61
N THR A 135 10.56 -63.06 58.95
CA THR A 135 9.85 -64.34 59.11
C THR A 135 10.65 -65.49 58.49
N SER A 136 11.36 -65.26 57.38
CA SER A 136 12.25 -66.25 56.78
C SER A 136 13.44 -66.58 57.69
N ALA A 137 14.00 -65.59 58.39
CA ALA A 137 15.06 -65.79 59.37
C ALA A 137 14.55 -66.54 60.61
N ALA A 138 13.34 -66.21 61.08
CA ALA A 138 12.69 -66.95 62.17
C ALA A 138 12.43 -68.42 61.79
N LEU A 139 12.00 -68.67 60.54
CA LEU A 139 11.83 -70.03 60.02
C LEU A 139 13.16 -70.80 59.94
N ALA A 140 14.24 -70.14 59.52
CA ALA A 140 15.58 -70.75 59.51
C ALA A 140 16.06 -71.11 60.92
N LEU A 141 15.76 -70.26 61.91
CA LEU A 141 16.06 -70.52 63.32
C LEU A 141 15.26 -71.71 63.87
N THR A 142 13.96 -71.77 63.58
CA THR A 142 13.14 -72.91 64.02
C THR A 142 13.56 -74.21 63.34
N GLN A 143 13.94 -74.18 62.05
CA GLN A 143 14.53 -75.32 61.36
C GLN A 143 15.84 -75.78 62.00
N SER A 144 16.71 -74.83 62.39
CA SER A 144 17.95 -75.12 63.14
C SER A 144 17.66 -75.80 64.49
N HIS A 145 16.71 -75.26 65.28
CA HIS A 145 16.31 -75.88 66.55
C HIS A 145 15.72 -77.27 66.37
N LEU A 146 14.98 -77.51 65.28
CA LEU A 146 14.42 -78.81 64.96
C LEU A 146 15.53 -79.81 64.60
N GLN A 147 16.53 -79.39 63.81
CA GLN A 147 17.71 -80.21 63.51
C GLN A 147 18.55 -80.51 64.76
N GLU A 148 18.67 -79.55 65.68
CA GLU A 148 19.37 -79.76 66.95
C GLU A 148 18.59 -80.70 67.89
N ALA A 149 17.26 -80.58 67.94
CA ALA A 149 16.41 -81.50 68.68
C ALA A 149 16.52 -82.94 68.13
N VAL A 150 16.54 -83.10 66.81
CA VAL A 150 16.79 -84.39 66.14
C VAL A 150 18.16 -84.96 66.54
N ARG A 151 19.22 -84.16 66.50
CA ARG A 151 20.57 -84.59 66.97
C ARG A 151 20.61 -84.92 68.46
N ARG A 152 19.77 -84.27 69.28
CA ARG A 152 19.63 -84.56 70.71
C ARG A 152 18.95 -85.89 70.94
N VAL A 153 17.93 -86.21 70.16
CA VAL A 153 17.28 -87.52 70.14
C VAL A 153 18.27 -88.60 69.68
N GLU A 154 19.02 -88.37 68.61
CA GLU A 154 20.08 -89.29 68.15
C GLU A 154 21.18 -89.51 69.22
N ARG A 155 21.51 -88.49 70.03
CA ARG A 155 22.44 -88.62 71.18
C ARG A 155 21.83 -89.39 72.35
N LEU A 156 20.53 -89.24 72.61
CA LEU A 156 19.83 -90.04 73.62
C LEU A 156 19.77 -91.52 73.20
N GLU A 157 19.60 -91.80 71.91
CA GLU A 157 19.68 -93.16 71.36
C GLU A 157 21.09 -93.76 71.49
N THR A 158 22.16 -92.97 71.40
CA THR A 158 23.52 -93.46 71.66
C THR A 158 23.79 -93.78 73.14
N LEU A 159 23.18 -93.05 74.07
CA LEU A 159 23.25 -93.34 75.51
C LEU A 159 22.38 -94.55 75.91
N GLU A 160 21.29 -94.81 75.17
CA GLU A 160 20.47 -96.01 75.34
C GLU A 160 21.15 -97.29 74.84
N ARG A 161 22.05 -97.20 73.84
CA ARG A 161 22.90 -98.33 73.40
C ARG A 161 23.90 -98.77 74.47
N GLU A 162 24.35 -97.86 75.35
CA GLU A 162 25.24 -98.19 76.48
C GLU A 162 24.49 -98.86 77.65
N ARG A 163 23.20 -98.56 77.83
CA ARG A 163 22.32 -99.23 78.80
C ARG A 163 21.91 -100.65 78.36
N GLY A 164 22.04 -100.96 77.06
CA GLY A 164 21.66 -102.25 76.46
C GLY A 164 22.45 -103.47 76.94
N THR A 165 23.61 -103.30 77.58
CA THR A 165 24.37 -104.42 78.16
C THR A 165 23.82 -104.90 79.51
N LEU A 166 22.96 -104.12 80.17
CA LEU A 166 22.37 -104.46 81.49
C LEU A 166 20.93 -105.00 81.42
N VAL A 167 20.28 -104.96 80.26
CA VAL A 167 18.86 -105.34 80.08
C VAL A 167 18.68 -106.72 79.44
N ALA A 168 19.78 -107.44 79.19
CA ALA A 168 19.78 -108.92 79.05
C ALA A 168 19.22 -109.66 80.27
N ARG A 169 18.72 -108.92 81.27
CA ARG A 169 18.29 -109.44 82.55
C ARG A 169 16.83 -109.23 82.89
N LEU A 170 15.94 -108.84 81.97
CA LEU A 170 14.51 -109.11 82.19
C LEU A 170 13.76 -109.09 80.87
N GLU A 171 13.86 -110.24 80.22
CA GLU A 171 13.14 -110.74 79.04
C GLU A 171 11.59 -110.66 79.15
N GLU A 172 11.08 -110.00 80.20
CA GLU A 172 9.68 -109.68 80.49
C GLU A 172 9.17 -108.47 79.68
N SER A 173 10.08 -107.68 79.08
CA SER A 173 9.74 -106.57 78.15
C SER A 173 9.36 -107.02 76.73
N SER A 174 9.49 -108.31 76.41
CA SER A 174 9.30 -108.82 75.04
C SER A 174 7.83 -108.86 74.58
N ALA A 175 6.86 -108.77 75.50
CA ALA A 175 5.43 -108.76 75.18
C ALA A 175 4.88 -107.34 74.86
N SER A 176 5.56 -106.26 75.27
CA SER A 176 5.15 -104.88 74.95
C SER A 176 5.74 -104.37 73.62
N GLN A 177 6.84 -104.96 73.15
CA GLN A 177 7.52 -104.60 71.89
C GLN A 177 6.74 -105.00 70.62
N ALA A 178 5.92 -106.06 70.67
CA ALA A 178 5.06 -106.42 69.54
C ALA A 178 3.93 -105.39 69.28
N ARG A 179 3.52 -104.62 70.30
CA ARG A 179 2.47 -103.59 70.19
C ARG A 179 3.02 -102.22 69.75
N LEU A 180 4.28 -101.92 70.05
CA LEU A 180 4.95 -100.68 69.64
C LEU A 180 5.49 -100.74 68.20
N ALA A 181 5.97 -101.89 67.73
CA ALA A 181 6.39 -102.06 66.33
C ALA A 181 5.22 -101.86 65.33
N ALA A 182 4.00 -102.25 65.71
CA ALA A 182 2.79 -102.04 64.91
C ALA A 182 2.22 -100.60 64.97
N ALA A 183 2.69 -99.76 65.91
CA ALA A 183 2.33 -98.35 66.01
C ALA A 183 3.36 -97.45 65.30
N ILE A 184 4.65 -97.84 65.34
CA ILE A 184 5.73 -97.17 64.62
C ILE A 184 5.56 -97.33 63.11
N GLY A 185 5.18 -98.52 62.63
CA GLY A 185 4.87 -98.73 61.20
C GLY A 185 3.73 -97.85 60.69
N ARG A 186 2.71 -97.55 61.51
CA ARG A 186 1.61 -96.65 61.12
C ARG A 186 2.04 -95.18 61.11
N LEU A 187 2.86 -94.76 62.08
CA LEU A 187 3.37 -93.39 62.14
C LEU A 187 4.42 -93.09 61.07
N GLU A 188 5.24 -94.07 60.66
CA GLU A 188 6.17 -93.92 59.55
C GLU A 188 5.46 -93.87 58.19
N GLU A 189 4.35 -94.59 58.04
CA GLU A 189 3.52 -94.57 56.84
C GLU A 189 2.70 -93.26 56.77
N ASP A 190 2.14 -92.79 57.88
CA ASP A 190 1.49 -91.47 57.98
C ASP A 190 2.49 -90.32 57.75
N ALA A 191 3.74 -90.44 58.22
CA ALA A 191 4.79 -89.43 57.98
C ALA A 191 5.27 -89.43 56.52
N ARG A 192 5.32 -90.59 55.85
CA ARG A 192 5.62 -90.67 54.40
C ARG A 192 4.49 -90.10 53.57
N VAL A 193 3.24 -90.33 53.95
CA VAL A 193 2.06 -89.74 53.29
C VAL A 193 2.06 -88.22 53.49
N GLN A 194 2.31 -87.71 54.71
CA GLN A 194 2.39 -86.27 54.96
C GLN A 194 3.59 -85.59 54.27
N ALA A 195 4.75 -86.25 54.20
CA ALA A 195 5.89 -85.74 53.45
C ALA A 195 5.61 -85.68 51.95
N ALA A 196 4.99 -86.73 51.39
CA ALA A 196 4.58 -86.75 49.98
C ALA A 196 3.49 -85.70 49.67
N GLU A 197 2.55 -85.45 50.59
CA GLU A 197 1.55 -84.39 50.47
C GLU A 197 2.18 -83.00 50.53
N GLN A 198 3.10 -82.74 51.47
CA GLN A 198 3.82 -81.46 51.56
C GLN A 198 4.73 -81.20 50.36
N GLU A 199 5.32 -82.26 49.78
CA GLU A 199 6.16 -82.16 48.60
C GLU A 199 5.31 -81.93 47.33
N ALA A 200 4.15 -82.59 47.22
CA ALA A 200 3.15 -82.31 46.18
C ALA A 200 2.57 -80.89 46.31
N GLU A 201 2.34 -80.40 47.52
CA GLU A 201 1.83 -79.06 47.77
C GLU A 201 2.90 -77.99 47.49
N ARG A 202 4.17 -78.24 47.82
CA ARG A 202 5.30 -77.39 47.40
C ARG A 202 5.46 -77.34 45.89
N LEU A 203 5.35 -78.47 45.19
CA LEU A 203 5.42 -78.50 43.74
C LEU A 203 4.26 -77.73 43.11
N ARG A 204 3.04 -77.86 43.65
CA ARG A 204 1.87 -77.06 43.21
C ARG A 204 2.08 -75.56 43.43
N LEU A 205 2.64 -75.15 44.58
CA LEU A 205 2.93 -73.75 44.85
C LEU A 205 4.04 -73.19 43.93
N ILE A 206 5.06 -73.99 43.62
CA ILE A 206 6.13 -73.62 42.67
C ILE A 206 5.57 -73.50 41.24
N GLU A 207 4.71 -74.41 40.81
CA GLU A 207 4.04 -74.33 39.51
C GLU A 207 3.09 -73.13 39.43
N ALA A 208 2.29 -72.88 40.47
CA ALA A 208 1.45 -71.70 40.57
C ALA A 208 2.28 -70.40 40.47
N ALA A 209 3.37 -70.29 41.24
CA ALA A 209 4.27 -69.13 41.20
C ALA A 209 4.95 -68.96 39.82
N ARG A 210 5.28 -70.06 39.13
CA ARG A 210 5.82 -70.00 37.76
C ARG A 210 4.78 -69.51 36.75
N THR A 211 3.53 -69.98 36.85
CA THR A 211 2.45 -69.50 35.98
C THR A 211 2.13 -68.04 36.24
N GLU A 212 2.12 -67.61 37.49
CA GLU A 212 1.88 -66.21 37.86
C GLU A 212 3.03 -65.31 37.38
N ALA A 213 4.29 -65.72 37.58
CA ALA A 213 5.45 -65.01 37.04
C ALA A 213 5.44 -64.93 35.50
N ALA A 214 5.00 -66.00 34.81
CA ALA A 214 4.85 -66.00 33.36
C ALA A 214 3.75 -65.03 32.90
N THR A 215 2.61 -64.99 33.58
CA THR A 215 1.53 -64.03 33.26
C THR A 215 1.92 -62.58 33.54
N LEU A 216 2.68 -62.31 34.60
CA LEU A 216 3.20 -60.98 34.90
C LEU A 216 4.23 -60.53 33.86
N ARG A 217 5.12 -61.43 33.39
CA ARG A 217 6.05 -61.13 32.29
C ARG A 217 5.31 -60.83 30.99
N ALA A 218 4.32 -61.64 30.63
CA ALA A 218 3.50 -61.40 29.44
C ALA A 218 2.79 -60.03 29.51
N ARG A 219 2.20 -59.69 30.67
CA ARG A 219 1.58 -58.37 30.89
C ARG A 219 2.59 -57.23 30.80
N HIS A 220 3.81 -57.43 31.29
CA HIS A 220 4.87 -56.42 31.21
C HIS A 220 5.37 -56.22 29.78
N GLU A 221 5.53 -57.31 29.01
CA GLU A 221 5.88 -57.28 27.59
C GLU A 221 4.79 -56.58 26.76
N ASP A 222 3.51 -56.88 27.03
CA ASP A 222 2.38 -56.20 26.40
C ASP A 222 2.34 -54.70 26.76
N ALA A 223 2.57 -54.35 28.03
CA ALA A 223 2.61 -52.96 28.48
C ALA A 223 3.79 -52.19 27.87
N GLU A 224 4.96 -52.80 27.75
CA GLU A 224 6.11 -52.22 27.03
C GLU A 224 5.82 -52.06 25.54
N GLY A 225 5.16 -53.05 24.93
CA GLY A 225 4.73 -52.97 23.54
C GLY A 225 3.81 -51.78 23.29
N LEU A 226 2.80 -51.59 24.15
CA LEU A 226 1.88 -50.46 24.10
C LEU A 226 2.59 -49.12 24.36
N ALA A 227 3.53 -49.07 25.30
CA ALA A 227 4.31 -47.85 25.58
C ALA A 227 5.20 -47.47 24.39
N ARG A 228 5.84 -48.43 23.72
CA ARG A 228 6.63 -48.19 22.50
C ARG A 228 5.76 -47.72 21.35
N GLN A 229 4.56 -48.28 21.18
CA GLN A 229 3.60 -47.83 20.17
C GLN A 229 3.10 -46.40 20.45
N ALA A 230 2.79 -46.08 21.70
CA ALA A 230 2.40 -44.72 22.09
C ALA A 230 3.53 -43.72 21.85
N LEU A 231 4.77 -44.07 22.19
CA LEU A 231 5.94 -43.23 21.93
C LEU A 231 6.15 -43.01 20.43
N ALA A 232 6.04 -44.06 19.61
CA ALA A 232 6.17 -43.96 18.16
C ALA A 232 5.05 -43.10 17.55
N ALA A 233 3.82 -43.20 18.06
CA ALA A 233 2.70 -42.38 17.62
C ALA A 233 2.90 -40.90 17.97
N GLU A 234 3.40 -40.59 19.17
CA GLU A 234 3.72 -39.22 19.58
C GLU A 234 4.90 -38.63 18.80
N GLN A 235 5.93 -39.44 18.51
CA GLN A 235 7.02 -39.03 17.62
C GLN A 235 6.52 -38.72 16.22
N ALA A 236 5.68 -39.57 15.63
CA ALA A 236 5.10 -39.33 14.31
C ALA A 236 4.23 -38.06 14.29
N ARG A 237 3.48 -37.77 15.37
CA ARG A 237 2.73 -36.52 15.51
C ARG A 237 3.64 -35.31 15.63
N ALA A 238 4.73 -35.41 16.39
CA ALA A 238 5.71 -34.33 16.50
C ALA A 238 6.34 -34.02 15.13
N ASP A 239 6.72 -35.04 14.37
CA ASP A 239 7.29 -34.89 13.03
C ASP A 239 6.28 -34.24 12.05
N GLN A 240 5.00 -34.61 12.14
CA GLN A 240 3.93 -33.98 11.36
C GLN A 240 3.79 -32.48 11.69
N LEU A 241 3.78 -32.11 12.96
CA LEU A 241 3.68 -30.71 13.39
C LEU A 241 4.90 -29.90 12.98
N VAL A 242 6.10 -30.49 12.98
CA VAL A 242 7.32 -29.85 12.47
C VAL A 242 7.20 -29.60 10.96
N ALA A 243 6.69 -30.57 10.20
CA ALA A 243 6.48 -30.41 8.76
C ALA A 243 5.42 -29.34 8.44
N GLU A 244 4.29 -29.32 9.16
CA GLU A 244 3.25 -28.29 9.02
C GLU A 244 3.80 -26.90 9.36
N ARG A 245 4.58 -26.77 10.43
CA ARG A 245 5.24 -25.52 10.80
C ARG A 245 6.18 -25.04 9.69
N GLN A 246 6.99 -25.92 9.11
CA GLN A 246 7.89 -25.58 8.00
C GLN A 246 7.11 -25.13 6.75
N GLN A 247 5.97 -25.76 6.45
CA GLN A 247 5.09 -25.34 5.36
C GLN A 247 4.50 -23.95 5.61
N LEU A 248 4.03 -23.68 6.83
CA LEU A 248 3.51 -22.36 7.22
C LEU A 248 4.60 -21.29 7.17
N GLU A 249 5.81 -21.59 7.63
CA GLU A 249 6.96 -20.67 7.54
C GLU A 249 7.33 -20.37 6.08
N ALA A 250 7.32 -21.37 5.19
CA ALA A 250 7.56 -21.17 3.76
C ALA A 250 6.47 -20.31 3.09
N LEU A 251 5.20 -20.53 3.43
CA LEU A 251 4.08 -19.70 2.96
C LEU A 251 4.20 -18.26 3.48
N ALA A 252 4.58 -18.07 4.75
CA ALA A 252 4.80 -16.75 5.33
C ALA A 252 5.92 -16.00 4.61
N GLN A 253 7.04 -16.67 4.29
CA GLN A 253 8.15 -16.09 3.52
C GLN A 253 7.72 -15.71 2.10
N LEU A 254 6.93 -16.55 1.43
CA LEU A 254 6.38 -16.22 0.11
C LEU A 254 5.48 -14.97 0.17
N HIS A 255 4.57 -14.89 1.14
CA HIS A 255 3.72 -13.73 1.34
C HIS A 255 4.50 -12.46 1.69
N GLU A 256 5.54 -12.57 2.52
CA GLU A 256 6.42 -11.45 2.85
C GLU A 256 7.17 -10.95 1.63
N SER A 257 7.72 -11.85 0.80
CA SER A 257 8.40 -11.48 -0.45
C SER A 257 7.45 -10.80 -1.45
N ALA A 258 6.22 -11.30 -1.60
CA ALA A 258 5.21 -10.70 -2.46
C ALA A 258 4.79 -9.31 -1.95
N ARG A 259 4.67 -9.14 -0.63
CA ARG A 259 4.39 -7.83 -0.02
C ARG A 259 5.53 -6.85 -0.24
N GLN A 260 6.79 -7.28 -0.11
CA GLN A 260 7.95 -6.44 -0.38
C GLN A 260 8.00 -6.01 -1.85
N GLN A 261 7.68 -6.90 -2.79
CA GLN A 261 7.58 -6.58 -4.22
C GLN A 261 6.50 -5.52 -4.49
N LEU A 262 5.29 -5.70 -3.96
CA LEU A 262 4.21 -4.72 -4.12
C LEU A 262 4.56 -3.35 -3.54
N VAL A 263 5.24 -3.30 -2.38
CA VAL A 263 5.71 -2.03 -1.80
C VAL A 263 6.76 -1.38 -2.69
N ALA A 264 7.69 -2.15 -3.26
CA ALA A 264 8.70 -1.64 -4.17
C ALA A 264 8.06 -1.08 -5.46
N GLU A 265 7.10 -1.79 -6.06
CA GLU A 265 6.34 -1.35 -7.23
C GLU A 265 5.57 -0.05 -6.95
N GLN A 266 4.80 0.01 -5.85
CA GLN A 266 4.08 1.22 -5.46
C GLN A 266 5.01 2.41 -5.21
N SER A 267 6.19 2.17 -4.64
CA SER A 267 7.19 3.23 -4.44
C SER A 267 7.76 3.76 -5.76
N ALA A 268 7.98 2.87 -6.73
CA ALA A 268 8.46 3.22 -8.07
C ALA A 268 7.39 3.98 -8.86
N GLU A 269 6.11 3.58 -8.75
CA GLU A 269 4.99 4.31 -9.36
C GLU A 269 4.83 5.71 -8.77
N ARG A 270 4.90 5.84 -7.44
CA ARG A 270 4.86 7.16 -6.79
C ARG A 270 5.98 8.07 -7.26
N LEU A 271 7.21 7.54 -7.38
CA LEU A 271 8.35 8.29 -7.89
C LEU A 271 8.11 8.74 -9.35
N ARG A 272 7.56 7.87 -10.21
CA ARG A 272 7.23 8.20 -11.61
C ARG A 272 6.15 9.28 -11.70
N LEU A 273 5.09 9.18 -10.91
CA LEU A 273 4.02 10.18 -10.86
C LEU A 273 4.56 11.54 -10.37
N GLN A 274 5.44 11.52 -9.37
CA GLN A 274 6.11 12.74 -8.90
C GLN A 274 6.97 13.36 -10.00
N GLN A 275 7.77 12.56 -10.73
CA GLN A 275 8.58 13.05 -11.86
C GLN A 275 7.72 13.65 -12.98
N LEU A 276 6.58 13.04 -13.31
CA LEU A 276 5.65 13.57 -14.31
C LEU A 276 5.01 14.89 -13.85
N SER A 277 4.64 14.98 -12.56
CA SER A 277 4.13 16.20 -11.96
C SER A 277 5.17 17.32 -12.00
N ASP A 278 6.41 17.04 -11.61
CA ASP A 278 7.51 18.02 -11.63
C ASP A 278 7.81 18.50 -13.06
N ALA A 279 7.77 17.58 -14.05
CA ALA A 279 7.92 17.93 -15.46
C ALA A 279 6.77 18.81 -15.98
N ALA A 280 5.52 18.49 -15.61
CA ALA A 280 4.36 19.30 -15.99
C ALA A 280 4.43 20.71 -15.37
N MET A 281 4.84 20.84 -14.10
CA MET A 281 5.05 22.13 -13.44
C MET A 281 6.18 22.93 -14.09
N ALA A 282 7.26 22.26 -14.52
CA ALA A 282 8.35 22.91 -15.24
C ALA A 282 7.90 23.45 -16.61
N GLU A 283 7.09 22.70 -17.36
CA GLU A 283 6.51 23.18 -18.63
C GLU A 283 5.52 24.32 -18.42
N GLN A 284 4.66 24.25 -17.40
CA GLN A 284 3.77 25.37 -17.05
C GLN A 284 4.56 26.64 -16.71
N ALA A 285 5.64 26.51 -15.94
CA ALA A 285 6.52 27.63 -15.62
C ALA A 285 7.22 28.20 -16.87
N ARG A 286 7.60 27.34 -17.82
CA ARG A 286 8.18 27.73 -19.11
C ARG A 286 7.17 28.51 -19.96
N LEU A 287 5.96 28.00 -20.09
CA LEU A 287 4.88 28.67 -20.84
C LEU A 287 4.51 30.01 -20.20
N ALA A 288 4.42 30.09 -18.87
CA ALA A 288 4.16 31.34 -18.17
C ALA A 288 5.25 32.40 -18.44
N ARG A 289 6.53 32.00 -18.51
CA ARG A 289 7.62 32.90 -18.91
C ARG A 289 7.46 33.40 -20.34
N VAL A 290 7.18 32.52 -21.29
CA VAL A 290 6.96 32.91 -22.70
C VAL A 290 5.79 33.87 -22.83
N MET A 291 4.68 33.63 -22.13
CA MET A 291 3.53 34.55 -22.12
C MET A 291 3.88 35.91 -21.52
N ALA A 292 4.69 35.93 -20.45
CA ALA A 292 5.16 37.19 -19.86
C ALA A 292 6.09 37.96 -20.82
N GLU A 293 7.02 37.28 -21.50
CA GLU A 293 7.88 37.88 -22.53
C GLU A 293 7.07 38.47 -23.69
N GLN A 294 6.08 37.73 -24.20
CA GLN A 294 5.18 38.24 -25.25
C GLN A 294 4.35 39.44 -24.80
N THR A 295 3.92 39.47 -23.53
CA THR A 295 3.19 40.61 -22.98
C THR A 295 4.07 41.86 -22.94
N ILE A 296 5.33 41.71 -22.50
CA ILE A 296 6.31 42.80 -22.51
C ILE A 296 6.59 43.29 -23.95
N GLU A 297 6.73 42.37 -24.90
CA GLU A 297 6.91 42.71 -26.31
C GLU A 297 5.71 43.50 -26.86
N LEU A 298 4.49 43.04 -26.59
CA LEU A 298 3.26 43.74 -27.00
C LEU A 298 3.16 45.14 -26.39
N GLU A 299 3.44 45.28 -25.10
CA GLU A 299 3.49 46.59 -24.43
C GLU A 299 4.53 47.51 -25.09
N SER A 300 5.72 46.98 -25.40
CA SER A 300 6.77 47.74 -26.08
C SER A 300 6.37 48.19 -27.48
N LEU A 301 5.64 47.36 -28.24
CA LEU A 301 5.13 47.69 -29.56
C LEU A 301 4.00 48.73 -29.48
N VAL A 302 3.12 48.63 -28.49
CA VAL A 302 2.09 49.64 -28.21
C VAL A 302 2.72 50.98 -27.88
N ASP A 303 3.76 50.99 -27.04
CA ASP A 303 4.50 52.21 -26.71
C ASP A 303 5.25 52.78 -27.90
N TYR A 304 5.83 51.93 -28.75
CA TYR A 304 6.43 52.34 -30.02
C TYR A 304 5.39 52.98 -30.94
N ALA A 305 4.22 52.36 -31.11
CA ALA A 305 3.12 52.90 -31.90
C ALA A 305 2.63 54.24 -31.35
N ARG A 306 2.53 54.39 -30.02
CA ARG A 306 2.18 55.66 -29.36
C ARG A 306 3.22 56.75 -29.62
N ARG A 307 4.52 56.41 -29.65
CA ARG A 307 5.61 57.36 -29.96
C ARG A 307 5.64 57.76 -31.43
N VAL A 308 5.29 56.86 -32.35
CA VAL A 308 5.29 57.13 -33.80
C VAL A 308 4.03 57.86 -34.26
N SER A 309 2.89 57.65 -33.61
CA SER A 309 1.61 58.33 -33.90
C SER A 309 1.71 59.86 -34.08
N PRO A 310 2.34 60.63 -33.15
CA PRO A 310 2.48 62.08 -33.33
C PRO A 310 3.41 62.45 -34.48
N LEU A 311 4.43 61.64 -34.80
CA LEU A 311 5.31 61.87 -35.94
C LEU A 311 4.58 61.66 -37.26
N VAL A 312 3.75 60.62 -37.35
CA VAL A 312 2.88 60.39 -38.51
C VAL A 312 1.86 61.52 -38.66
N ALA A 313 1.26 61.98 -37.55
CA ALA A 313 0.35 63.14 -37.57
C ALA A 313 1.06 64.41 -38.03
N ALA A 314 2.29 64.67 -37.56
CA ALA A 314 3.11 65.79 -37.99
C ALA A 314 3.47 65.69 -39.49
N GLY A 315 3.81 64.50 -39.99
CA GLY A 315 4.08 64.26 -41.41
C GLY A 315 2.84 64.51 -42.29
N ARG A 316 1.65 64.08 -41.84
CA ARG A 316 0.37 64.38 -42.51
C ARG A 316 0.08 65.87 -42.54
N LEU A 317 0.29 66.57 -41.42
CA LEU A 317 0.12 68.03 -41.34
C LEU A 317 1.12 68.75 -42.24
N ALA A 318 2.40 68.36 -42.23
CA ALA A 318 3.43 68.92 -43.11
C ALA A 318 3.07 68.72 -44.59
N SER A 319 2.55 67.54 -44.95
CA SER A 319 2.04 67.27 -46.30
C SER A 319 0.85 68.15 -46.67
N GLN A 320 -0.09 68.37 -45.74
CA GLN A 320 -1.23 69.26 -45.97
C GLN A 320 -0.78 70.71 -46.17
N VAL A 321 0.06 71.24 -45.26
CA VAL A 321 0.61 72.59 -45.36
C VAL A 321 1.42 72.76 -46.65
N GLY A 322 2.21 71.76 -47.05
CA GLY A 322 2.94 71.77 -48.31
C GLY A 322 2.03 71.90 -49.54
N ARG A 323 0.88 71.21 -49.54
CA ARG A 323 -0.12 71.33 -50.63
C ARG A 323 -0.77 72.71 -50.65
N GLU A 324 -1.17 73.23 -49.49
CA GLU A 324 -1.76 74.56 -49.35
C GLU A 324 -0.79 75.67 -49.78
N LEU A 325 0.49 75.57 -49.38
CA LEU A 325 1.56 76.49 -49.81
C LEU A 325 1.75 76.44 -51.32
N ARG A 326 1.79 75.24 -51.92
CA ARG A 326 1.91 75.08 -53.38
C ARG A 326 0.74 75.74 -54.12
N ASP A 327 -0.48 75.57 -53.64
CA ASP A 327 -1.67 76.19 -54.23
C ASP A 327 -1.66 77.71 -54.11
N LEU A 328 -1.27 78.24 -52.94
CA LEU A 328 -1.11 79.69 -52.74
C LEU A 328 -0.04 80.27 -53.67
N LEU A 329 1.11 79.62 -53.77
CA LEU A 329 2.22 80.06 -54.64
C LEU A 329 1.82 80.02 -56.12
N ARG A 330 1.06 79.00 -56.55
CA ARG A 330 0.49 78.93 -57.90
C ARG A 330 -0.48 80.08 -58.18
N ARG A 331 -1.29 80.48 -57.19
CA ARG A 331 -2.16 81.67 -57.31
C ARG A 331 -1.35 82.96 -57.42
N VAL A 332 -0.29 83.11 -56.63
CA VAL A 332 0.61 84.27 -56.70
C VAL A 332 1.30 84.34 -58.07
N ASP A 333 1.88 83.24 -58.57
CA ASP A 333 2.49 83.21 -59.91
C ASP A 333 1.46 83.54 -61.00
N THR A 334 0.25 82.97 -60.93
CA THR A 334 -0.83 83.27 -61.89
C THR A 334 -1.21 84.75 -61.86
N ARG A 335 -1.31 85.36 -60.67
CA ARG A 335 -1.64 86.78 -60.51
C ARG A 335 -0.50 87.68 -60.98
N ALA A 336 0.75 87.36 -60.64
CA ALA A 336 1.93 88.06 -61.09
C ALA A 336 2.05 88.00 -62.62
N LYS A 337 1.82 86.82 -63.23
CA LYS A 337 1.77 86.66 -64.69
C LYS A 337 0.71 87.52 -65.36
N ARG A 338 -0.50 87.63 -64.77
CA ARG A 338 -1.55 88.54 -65.26
C ARG A 338 -1.10 90.00 -65.17
N LEU A 339 -0.61 90.44 -64.02
CA LEU A 339 -0.11 91.80 -63.84
C LEU A 339 1.03 92.14 -64.82
N LEU A 340 1.96 91.23 -65.08
CA LEU A 340 3.02 91.45 -66.08
C LEU A 340 2.51 91.58 -67.52
N THR A 341 1.31 91.04 -67.80
CA THR A 341 0.64 91.19 -69.09
C THR A 341 -0.01 92.56 -69.23
N ASP A 342 -0.56 93.08 -68.12
CA ASP A 342 -1.30 94.34 -68.08
C ASP A 342 -0.38 95.58 -67.95
N TYR A 343 0.85 95.42 -67.47
CA TYR A 343 1.79 96.53 -67.24
C TYR A 343 2.76 96.77 -68.43
N PRO A 344 2.94 98.04 -68.89
CA PRO A 344 3.93 98.39 -69.91
C PRO A 344 5.35 98.03 -69.47
N GLN A 345 6.23 97.73 -70.44
CA GLN A 345 7.63 97.34 -70.19
C GLN A 345 8.42 98.38 -69.39
N GLU A 346 8.05 99.66 -69.50
CA GLU A 346 8.75 100.79 -68.86
C GLU A 346 8.21 101.15 -67.47
N SER A 347 7.20 100.43 -66.97
CA SER A 347 6.61 100.76 -65.66
C SER A 347 7.55 100.41 -64.50
N VAL A 348 7.74 101.37 -63.59
CA VAL A 348 8.66 101.25 -62.43
C VAL A 348 8.35 100.02 -61.56
N GLY A 349 7.08 99.61 -61.47
CA GLY A 349 6.65 98.44 -60.69
C GLY A 349 6.81 97.09 -61.38
N ARG A 350 7.13 97.03 -62.68
CA ARG A 350 7.23 95.75 -63.42
C ARG A 350 8.32 94.84 -62.84
N ARG A 351 9.47 95.42 -62.48
CA ARG A 351 10.61 94.70 -61.90
C ARG A 351 10.24 94.03 -60.57
N ASP A 352 9.45 94.70 -59.73
CA ASP A 352 9.00 94.14 -58.45
C ASP A 352 8.04 92.96 -58.65
N ILE A 353 7.19 93.02 -59.68
CA ILE A 353 6.30 91.91 -60.04
C ILE A 353 7.08 90.73 -60.64
N GLU A 354 8.13 90.99 -61.42
CA GLU A 354 9.05 89.96 -61.92
C GLU A 354 9.83 89.28 -60.78
N MET A 355 10.31 90.04 -59.79
CA MET A 355 10.93 89.51 -58.58
C MET A 355 9.93 88.66 -57.78
N LEU A 356 8.71 89.15 -57.52
CA LEU A 356 7.67 88.40 -56.82
C LEU A 356 7.33 87.08 -57.53
N ARG A 357 7.33 87.08 -58.87
CA ARG A 357 7.12 85.86 -59.66
C ARG A 357 8.28 84.88 -59.54
N SER A 358 9.53 85.36 -59.62
CA SER A 358 10.73 84.55 -59.40
C SER A 358 10.75 83.92 -58.01
N ASP A 359 10.39 84.70 -56.99
CA ASP A 359 10.28 84.23 -55.61
C ASP A 359 9.16 83.19 -55.46
N ALA A 360 8.01 83.41 -56.11
CA ALA A 360 6.90 82.44 -56.10
C ALA A 360 7.27 81.10 -56.76
N ILE A 361 8.02 81.14 -57.87
CA ILE A 361 8.51 79.93 -58.55
C ILE A 361 9.54 79.20 -57.67
N SER A 362 10.47 79.94 -57.07
CA SER A 362 11.50 79.37 -56.18
C SER A 362 10.88 78.74 -54.93
N ALA A 363 9.92 79.42 -54.30
CA ALA A 363 9.16 78.88 -53.18
C ALA A 363 8.30 77.67 -53.60
N SER A 364 7.75 77.66 -54.82
CA SER A 364 6.96 76.52 -55.31
C SER A 364 7.83 75.29 -55.52
N TRP A 365 9.08 75.47 -55.93
CA TRP A 365 10.05 74.39 -56.05
C TRP A 365 10.45 73.83 -54.67
N LEU A 366 10.69 74.68 -53.67
CA LEU A 366 10.95 74.23 -52.29
C LEU A 366 9.75 73.48 -51.68
N ALA A 367 8.53 73.97 -51.89
CA ALA A 367 7.31 73.26 -51.50
C ALA A 367 7.15 71.92 -52.23
N HIS A 368 7.68 71.80 -53.44
CA HIS A 368 7.73 70.54 -54.17
C HIS A 368 8.73 69.56 -53.56
N GLN A 369 9.94 70.00 -53.20
CA GLN A 369 10.94 69.17 -52.52
C GLN A 369 10.45 68.64 -51.18
N LEU A 370 9.75 69.47 -50.38
CA LEU A 370 9.16 69.02 -49.12
C LEU A 370 8.16 67.88 -49.32
N LEU A 371 7.35 67.95 -50.39
CA LEU A 371 6.37 66.91 -50.70
C LEU A 371 7.00 65.64 -51.29
N GLN A 372 8.05 65.78 -52.12
CA GLN A 372 8.82 64.64 -52.62
C GLN A 372 9.55 63.90 -51.50
N SER A 373 10.16 64.63 -50.55
CA SER A 373 10.80 64.02 -49.38
C SER A 373 9.84 63.25 -48.47
N SER A 374 8.52 63.50 -48.59
CA SER A 374 7.48 62.75 -47.89
C SER A 374 6.97 61.54 -48.68
N GLU A 375 7.15 61.50 -50.00
CA GLU A 375 6.73 60.38 -50.87
C GLU A 375 7.79 59.27 -50.93
N ASP A 376 9.07 59.61 -50.71
CA ASP A 376 10.18 58.64 -50.65
C ASP A 376 10.22 57.82 -49.35
N VAL A 377 9.32 58.08 -48.39
CA VAL A 377 9.14 57.16 -47.26
C VAL A 377 8.44 55.92 -47.81
N PRO A 378 9.10 54.75 -47.86
CA PRO A 378 8.48 53.55 -48.38
C PRO A 378 7.21 53.31 -47.58
N GLN A 379 6.06 53.48 -48.23
CA GLN A 379 4.79 53.01 -47.69
C GLN A 379 5.01 51.53 -47.48
N GLY A 380 5.19 51.13 -46.22
CA GLY A 380 5.40 49.74 -45.84
C GLY A 380 4.27 48.95 -46.49
N SER A 381 4.61 48.21 -47.54
CA SER A 381 3.71 47.30 -48.21
C SER A 381 3.43 46.20 -47.20
N ASP A 382 2.35 46.36 -46.44
CA ASP A 382 1.80 45.41 -45.46
C ASP A 382 1.35 44.09 -46.10
N ASP A 383 1.72 43.81 -47.35
CA ASP A 383 1.20 42.70 -48.15
C ASP A 383 1.90 41.34 -47.94
N ASP A 384 2.99 41.25 -47.17
CA ASP A 384 3.86 40.05 -47.22
C ASP A 384 3.97 39.21 -45.93
N ARG A 385 3.03 39.33 -44.98
CA ARG A 385 3.01 38.49 -43.74
C ARG A 385 1.82 37.55 -43.61
N SER A 386 1.22 37.13 -44.72
CA SER A 386 0.26 36.01 -44.76
C SER A 386 0.92 34.71 -45.26
N GLY A 387 2.06 34.32 -44.67
CA GLY A 387 2.81 33.16 -45.12
C GLY A 387 3.41 32.36 -43.98
N GLN A 388 2.96 31.11 -43.86
CA GLN A 388 3.66 30.03 -43.17
C GLN A 388 3.45 29.91 -41.65
N ALA A 389 2.19 29.72 -41.25
CA ALA A 389 1.91 28.84 -40.11
C ALA A 389 2.40 27.42 -40.47
N GLY A 390 3.62 27.12 -40.05
CA GLY A 390 4.24 25.81 -40.15
C GLY A 390 3.46 24.79 -39.34
N SER A 391 2.61 24.04 -40.04
CA SER A 391 2.16 22.71 -39.64
C SER A 391 3.36 21.79 -39.44
N ARG A 392 3.43 21.12 -38.27
CA ARG A 392 3.90 19.73 -38.02
C ARG A 392 4.40 19.55 -36.58
N PRO A 393 4.45 18.30 -36.10
CA PRO A 393 3.36 17.38 -35.78
C PRO A 393 3.20 17.19 -34.26
#